data_AF-A0A840NTJ3-F1
#
_entry.id   AF-A0A840NTJ3-F1
#
_cell.length_a   1.000
_cell.length_b   1.000
_cell.length_c   1.000
_cell.angle_alpha   90.00
_cell.angle_beta   90.00
_cell.angle_gamma   90.00
#
_symmetry.space_group_name_H-M   'P 1'
#
loop_
_entity.id
_entity.type
_entity.pdbx_description
1 polymer ?
#
loop_
_entity_poly.entity_id
_entity_poly.type
_entity_poly.pdbx_seq_one_letter_code
_entity_poly.pdbx_strand_id
1 'polypeptide(L)'
;MSNSFHAFLGGTLGRVALKLLILSFLVGIVMRFLGWTPRNLVQTIIEFLKSLWETGFITLTNLFHMTMMGAIIVVPIFLFLRILGKK
;
A
#
# COMPACT_ATOMS: atom_id res chain seq x y z
N MET A 1 -0.02 2.46 38.84
CA MET A 1 -0.29 2.80 37.42
C MET A 1 -0.21 4.32 37.29
N SER A 2 0.99 4.88 37.17
CA SER A 2 1.23 6.35 37.14
C SER A 2 2.59 6.79 36.56
N ASN A 3 3.51 5.85 36.24
CA ASN A 3 4.88 6.19 35.82
C ASN A 3 5.02 6.65 34.35
N SER A 4 3.99 6.56 33.51
CA SER A 4 4.08 6.92 32.08
C SER A 4 3.98 8.44 31.82
N PHE A 5 3.37 9.21 32.72
CA PHE A 5 3.17 10.66 32.53
C PHE A 5 4.43 11.48 32.80
N HIS A 6 5.31 11.07 33.72
CA HIS A 6 6.57 11.79 33.99
C HIS A 6 7.63 11.60 32.88
N ALA A 7 7.62 10.48 32.15
CA ALA A 7 8.40 10.32 30.92
C ALA A 7 7.89 11.23 29.78
N PHE A 8 6.60 11.57 29.82
CA PHE A 8 5.93 12.43 28.85
C PHE A 8 6.21 13.94 29.07
N LEU A 9 6.47 14.36 30.32
CA LEU A 9 6.80 15.76 30.64
C LEU A 9 8.30 16.05 30.84
N GLY A 10 9.14 15.06 31.14
CA GLY A 10 10.46 15.32 31.74
C GLY A 10 11.70 15.14 30.86
N GLY A 11 11.67 14.37 29.77
CA GLY A 11 12.93 14.11 29.04
C GLY A 11 12.83 13.49 27.66
N THR A 12 11.74 12.78 27.35
CA THR A 12 11.66 12.01 26.10
C THR A 12 10.79 12.68 25.05
N LEU A 13 9.68 13.32 25.43
CA LEU A 13 8.81 13.97 24.44
C LEU A 13 9.38 15.26 23.85
N GLY A 14 10.02 16.11 24.65
CA GLY A 14 10.63 17.33 24.14
C GLY A 14 11.70 17.05 23.09
N ARG A 15 12.49 15.98 23.29
CA ARG A 15 13.50 15.53 22.33
C ARG A 15 12.89 14.98 21.05
N VAL A 16 11.79 14.22 21.16
CA VAL A 16 11.05 13.71 19.99
C VAL A 16 10.38 14.85 19.22
N ALA A 17 9.74 15.79 19.92
CA ALA A 17 9.13 16.98 19.32
C ALA A 17 10.17 17.83 18.57
N LEU A 18 11.34 18.06 19.17
CA LEU A 18 12.43 18.77 18.50
C LEU A 18 12.93 18.02 17.27
N LYS A 19 13.10 16.69 17.35
CA LYS A 19 13.52 15.86 16.22
C LYS A 19 12.48 15.89 15.09
N LEU A 20 11.19 15.81 15.42
CA LEU A 20 10.11 15.92 14.45
C LEU A 20 10.04 17.31 13.82
N LEU A 21 10.26 18.37 14.59
CA LEU A 21 10.27 19.75 14.10
C LEU A 21 11.43 19.97 13.12
N ILE A 22 12.64 19.52 13.48
CA ILE A 22 13.82 19.56 12.59
C ILE A 22 13.55 18.74 11.32
N LEU A 23 13.01 17.53 11.45
CA LEU A 23 12.72 16.66 10.32
C LEU A 23 11.65 17.27 9.39
N SER A 24 10.57 17.82 9.96
CA SER A 24 9.51 18.49 9.18
C SER A 24 10.04 19.72 8.45
N PHE A 25 10.94 20.48 9.08
CA PHE A 25 11.60 21.63 8.45
C PHE A 25 12.49 21.19 7.28
N LEU A 26 13.30 20.15 7.49
CA LEU A 26 14.15 19.57 6.46
C LEU A 26 13.34 19.03 5.27
N VAL A 27 12.25 18.31 5.54
CA VAL A 27 11.33 17.82 4.50
C VAL A 27 10.70 18.99 3.74
N GLY A 28 10.26 20.05 4.44
CA GLY A 28 9.73 21.25 3.79
C GLY A 28 10.73 21.93 2.85
N ILE A 29 12.01 21.97 3.25
CA ILE A 29 13.10 22.46 2.40
C ILE A 29 13.27 21.58 1.16
N VAL A 30 13.33 20.25 1.34
CA VAL A 30 13.47 19.29 0.21
C VAL A 30 12.30 19.40 -0.76
N MET A 31 11.06 19.51 -0.26
CA MET A 31 9.88 19.70 -1.10
C MET A 31 9.99 20.98 -1.95
N ARG A 32 10.48 22.06 -1.35
CA ARG A 32 10.69 23.33 -2.05
C ARG A 32 11.81 23.24 -3.10
N PHE A 33 12.88 22.50 -2.81
CA PHE A 33 13.96 22.23 -3.77
C PHE A 33 13.48 21.38 -4.96
N LEU A 34 12.61 20.39 -4.72
CA LEU A 34 12.00 19.57 -5.77
C LEU A 34 10.88 20.29 -6.53
N GLY A 35 10.49 21.50 -6.10
CA GLY A 35 9.37 22.26 -6.67
C GLY A 35 8.01 21.61 -6.40
N TRP A 36 7.93 20.66 -5.47
CA TRP A 36 6.70 19.94 -5.15
C TRP A 36 5.97 20.61 -4.00
N THR A 37 4.70 20.93 -4.20
CA THR A 37 3.83 21.40 -3.11
C THR A 37 3.25 20.20 -2.35
N PRO A 38 2.95 20.34 -1.04
CA PRO A 38 2.32 19.27 -0.25
C PRO A 38 1.01 18.77 -0.86
N ARG A 39 0.25 19.69 -1.44
CA ARG A 39 -1.01 19.38 -2.13
C ARG A 39 -0.77 18.51 -3.36
N ASN A 40 0.25 18.83 -4.17
CA ASN A 40 0.55 18.06 -5.37
C ASN A 40 1.00 16.63 -5.02
N LEU A 41 1.82 16.43 -3.97
CA LEU A 41 2.25 15.10 -3.57
C LEU A 41 1.05 14.19 -3.24
N VAL A 42 0.10 14.70 -2.45
CA VAL A 42 -1.12 13.97 -2.10
C VAL A 42 -1.97 13.73 -3.34
N GLN A 43 -2.14 14.73 -4.19
CA GLN A 43 -2.88 14.62 -5.44
C GLN A 43 -2.30 13.53 -6.35
N THR A 44 -0.98 13.51 -6.54
CA THR A 44 -0.27 12.48 -7.33
C THR A 44 -0.48 11.08 -6.77
N ILE A 45 -0.46 10.91 -5.44
CA ILE A 45 -0.72 9.61 -4.82
C ILE A 45 -2.17 9.16 -5.08
N ILE A 46 -3.14 10.07 -4.94
CA ILE A 46 -4.56 9.77 -5.20
C ILE A 46 -4.77 9.41 -6.68
N GLU A 47 -4.19 10.18 -7.60
CA GLU A 47 -4.27 9.94 -9.04
C GLU A 47 -3.57 8.64 -9.43
N PHE A 48 -2.43 8.32 -8.81
CA PHE A 48 -1.76 7.04 -8.97
C PHE A 48 -2.64 5.87 -8.50
N LEU A 49 -3.24 5.96 -7.31
CA LEU A 49 -4.18 4.94 -6.82
C LEU A 49 -5.41 4.80 -7.73
N LYS A 50 -5.96 5.93 -8.21
CA LYS A 50 -7.13 5.93 -9.10
C LYS A 50 -6.80 5.28 -10.45
N SER A 51 -5.68 5.65 -11.06
CA SER A 51 -5.21 5.05 -12.31
C SER A 51 -4.87 3.57 -12.17
N LEU A 52 -4.30 3.15 -11.03
CA LEU A 52 -4.09 1.75 -10.70
C LEU A 52 -5.41 1.00 -10.54
N TRP A 53 -6.44 1.61 -9.97
CA TRP A 53 -7.76 0.98 -9.85
C TRP A 53 -8.42 0.80 -11.22
N GLU A 54 -8.45 1.86 -12.03
CA GLU A 54 -9.05 1.85 -13.37
C GLU A 54 -8.31 0.87 -14.31
N THR A 55 -6.98 0.93 -14.34
CA THR A 55 -6.15 0.08 -15.22
C THR A 55 -5.99 -1.34 -14.66
N GLY A 56 -5.87 -1.45 -13.33
CA GLY A 56 -5.68 -2.71 -12.63
C GLY A 56 -6.90 -3.61 -12.74
N PHE A 57 -8.12 -3.09 -12.61
CA PHE A 57 -9.33 -3.90 -12.80
C PHE A 57 -9.48 -4.42 -14.24
N ILE A 58 -9.14 -3.61 -15.25
CA ILE A 58 -9.17 -4.03 -16.66
C ILE A 58 -8.15 -5.14 -16.89
N THR A 59 -6.93 -4.96 -16.40
CA THR A 59 -5.86 -5.95 -16.56
C THR A 59 -6.18 -7.23 -15.78
N LEU A 60 -6.64 -7.13 -14.53
CA LEU A 60 -7.08 -8.29 -13.74
C LEU A 60 -8.21 -9.05 -14.43
N THR A 61 -9.18 -8.35 -15.05
CA THR A 61 -10.27 -9.01 -15.79
C THR A 61 -9.73 -9.83 -16.97
N ASN A 62 -8.75 -9.30 -17.70
CA ASN A 62 -8.10 -10.05 -18.78
C ASN A 62 -7.31 -11.26 -18.25
N LEU A 63 -6.58 -11.09 -17.13
CA LEU A 63 -5.89 -12.20 -16.46
C LEU A 63 -6.88 -13.27 -15.96
N PHE A 64 -8.03 -12.84 -15.45
CA PHE A 64 -9.10 -13.74 -15.03
C PHE A 64 -9.69 -14.49 -16.22
N HIS A 65 -9.85 -13.84 -17.37
CA HIS A 65 -10.27 -14.49 -18.61
C HIS A 65 -9.26 -15.55 -19.07
N MET A 66 -7.95 -15.24 -19.07
CA MET A 66 -6.88 -16.20 -19.39
C MET A 66 -6.88 -17.38 -18.41
N THR A 67 -7.03 -17.09 -17.12
CA THR A 67 -7.09 -18.11 -16.06
C THR A 67 -8.33 -18.99 -16.19
N MET A 68 -9.50 -18.40 -16.47
CA MET A 68 -10.76 -19.10 -16.71
C MET A 68 -10.67 -20.00 -17.94
N MET A 69 -10.05 -19.52 -19.02
CA MET A 69 -9.88 -20.28 -20.27
C MET A 69 -9.06 -21.56 -20.02
N GLY A 70 -7.99 -21.47 -19.23
CA GLY A 70 -7.23 -22.65 -18.78
C GLY A 70 -8.01 -23.50 -17.75
N ALA A 71 -8.70 -22.85 -16.80
CA ALA A 71 -9.47 -23.52 -15.76
C ALA A 71 -10.61 -24.38 -16.34
N ILE A 72 -11.24 -23.94 -17.44
CA ILE A 72 -12.25 -24.74 -18.17
C ILE A 72 -11.72 -26.11 -18.56
N ILE A 73 -10.42 -26.24 -18.85
CA ILE A 73 -9.80 -27.51 -19.25
C ILE A 73 -9.26 -28.25 -18.02
N VAL A 74 -8.54 -27.55 -17.14
CA VAL A 74 -7.85 -28.16 -16.00
C VAL A 74 -8.84 -28.65 -14.93
N VAL A 75 -9.93 -27.92 -14.67
CA VAL A 75 -10.90 -28.28 -13.63
C VAL A 75 -11.60 -29.61 -13.93
N PRO A 76 -12.13 -29.87 -15.14
CA PRO A 76 -12.68 -31.18 -15.47
C PRO A 76 -11.64 -32.30 -15.41
N ILE A 77 -10.44 -32.10 -15.98
CA ILE A 77 -9.38 -33.10 -15.96
C ILE A 77 -9.02 -33.48 -14.51
N PHE A 78 -8.82 -32.47 -13.66
CA PHE A 78 -8.56 -32.67 -12.25
C PHE A 78 -9.70 -33.42 -11.56
N LEU A 79 -10.96 -33.08 -11.85
CA LEU A 79 -12.12 -33.75 -11.26
C LEU A 79 -12.20 -35.23 -11.68
N PHE A 80 -11.98 -35.55 -12.96
CA PHE A 80 -11.92 -36.94 -13.43
C PHE A 80 -10.79 -37.72 -12.77
N LEU A 81 -9.57 -37.17 -12.74
CA LEU A 81 -8.43 -37.79 -12.07
C LEU A 81 -8.68 -37.98 -10.57
N ARG A 82 -9.33 -37.02 -9.92
CA ARG A 82 -9.67 -37.07 -8.49
C ARG A 82 -10.70 -38.15 -8.19
N ILE A 83 -11.70 -38.33 -9.04
CA ILE A 83 -12.74 -39.36 -8.87
C ILE A 83 -12.16 -40.75 -9.18
N LEU A 84 -11.40 -40.88 -10.27
CA LEU A 84 -10.83 -42.16 -10.71
C LEU A 84 -9.64 -42.61 -9.85
N GLY A 85 -8.84 -41.67 -9.36
CA GLY A 85 -7.69 -41.93 -8.48
C GLY A 85 -8.06 -42.17 -7.02
N LYS A 86 -9.33 -42.00 -6.65
CA LYS A 86 -9.84 -42.38 -5.33
C LYS A 86 -10.25 -43.87 -5.35
N LYS A 87 -9.24 -44.75 -5.41
CA LYS A 87 -9.36 -46.18 -5.09
C LYS A 87 -8.31 -46.54 -4.05
#